data_AF-A0A4Q7P3Z1-F1
#
_entry.id   AF-A0A4Q7P3Z1-F1
#
_cell.length_a   1.000
_cell.length_b   1.000
_cell.length_c   1.000
_cell.angle_alpha   90.00
_cell.angle_beta   90.00
_cell.angle_gamma   90.00
#
_symmetry.space_group_name_H-M   'P 1'
#
loop_
_entity.id
_entity.type
_entity.pdbx_description
1 polymer ?
#
loop_
_entity_poly.entity_id
_entity_poly.type
_entity_poly.pdbx_seq_one_letter_code
_entity_poly.pdbx_strand_id
1 'polypeptide(L)'
;MDSRVVSAIEEYMFDLFEPGRNWPKYEFRKRSYGRWAAEEILKSIQHHADIPPMQIVEEFVRRTDEFSGIEHDERNDSFIFSVAHDVATDILDILRAMN
;
A
#
# COMPACT_ATOMS: atom_id res chain seq x y z
N MET A 1 8.57 10.46 15.21
CA MET A 1 8.40 9.77 13.92
C MET A 1 9.79 9.42 13.41
N ASP A 2 10.06 8.14 13.10
CA ASP A 2 11.36 7.73 12.55
C ASP A 2 11.47 8.23 11.10
N SER A 3 12.39 9.16 10.85
CA SER A 3 12.57 9.76 9.53
C SER A 3 13.02 8.74 8.48
N ARG A 4 13.66 7.63 8.89
CA ARG A 4 14.13 6.59 7.97
C ARG A 4 12.98 5.78 7.40
N VAL A 5 11.95 5.51 8.20
CA VAL A 5 10.74 4.81 7.78
C VAL A 5 10.00 5.61 6.71
N VAL A 6 9.86 6.91 6.92
CA VAL A 6 9.23 7.82 5.95
C VAL A 6 10.00 7.81 4.64
N SER A 7 11.32 8.00 4.69
CA SER A 7 12.14 8.03 3.48
C SER A 7 12.10 6.70 2.71
N ALA A 8 12.08 5.55 3.39
CA ALA A 8 11.97 4.25 2.74
C ALA A 8 10.64 4.07 1.99
N ILE A 9 9.53 4.56 2.56
CA ILE A 9 8.22 4.52 1.90
C ILE A 9 8.17 5.50 0.73
N GLU A 10 8.74 6.71 0.88
CA GLU A 10 8.84 7.69 -0.20
C GLU A 10 9.68 7.16 -1.38
N GLU A 11 10.75 6.42 -1.10
CA GLU A 11 11.58 5.74 -2.12
C GLU A 11 10.78 4.64 -2.83
N TYR A 12 10.06 3.79 -2.10
CA TYR A 12 9.14 2.81 -2.71
C TYR A 12 8.08 3.47 -3.60
N MET A 13 7.53 4.60 -3.16
CA MET A 13 6.54 5.36 -3.94
C MET A 13 7.12 5.98 -5.22
N PHE A 14 8.41 6.34 -5.23
CA PHE A 14 9.07 6.84 -6.42
C PHE A 14 9.11 5.78 -7.53
N ASP A 15 9.33 4.52 -7.17
CA ASP A 15 9.30 3.38 -8.11
C ASP A 15 7.87 3.06 -8.61
N LEU A 16 6.86 3.46 -7.83
CA LEU A 16 5.46 3.47 -8.25
C LEU A 16 5.12 4.67 -9.16
N PHE A 17 5.93 4.92 -10.20
CA PHE A 17 5.71 5.99 -11.19
C PHE A 17 4.27 6.05 -11.75
N GLU A 18 3.87 7.23 -12.22
CA GLU A 18 2.48 7.51 -12.64
C GLU A 18 1.98 6.59 -13.79
N PRO A 19 0.71 6.17 -13.75
CA PRO A 19 0.13 5.36 -14.81
C PRO A 19 -0.03 6.15 -16.12
N GLY A 20 0.34 5.54 -17.24
CA GLY A 20 0.24 6.15 -18.56
C GLY A 20 -1.16 6.10 -19.16
N ARG A 21 -1.59 7.17 -19.85
CA ARG A 21 -2.91 7.26 -20.50
C ARG A 21 -3.23 6.11 -21.47
N ASN A 22 -2.21 5.55 -22.11
CA ASN A 22 -2.37 4.50 -23.13
C ASN A 22 -2.19 3.08 -22.57
N TRP A 23 -2.14 2.92 -21.25
CA TRP A 23 -1.95 1.62 -20.62
C TRP A 23 -3.23 0.78 -20.68
N PRO A 24 -3.10 -0.57 -20.72
CA PRO A 24 -4.24 -1.44 -20.52
C PRO A 24 -4.98 -1.10 -19.23
N LYS A 25 -6.32 -1.17 -19.23
CA LYS A 25 -7.17 -0.83 -18.07
C LYS A 25 -6.78 -1.58 -16.80
N TYR A 26 -6.31 -2.82 -16.93
CA TYR A 26 -5.81 -3.61 -15.81
C TYR A 26 -4.53 -3.00 -15.22
N GLU A 27 -3.50 -2.76 -16.04
CA GLU A 27 -2.23 -2.17 -15.62
C GLU A 27 -2.38 -0.76 -15.06
N PHE A 28 -3.22 0.06 -15.70
CA PHE A 28 -3.55 1.40 -15.20
C PHE A 28 -4.11 1.33 -13.78
N ARG A 29 -5.13 0.49 -13.56
CA ARG A 29 -5.76 0.31 -12.24
C ARG A 29 -4.79 -0.25 -11.22
N LYS A 30 -4.03 -1.30 -11.57
CA LYS A 30 -3.00 -1.89 -10.69
C LYS A 30 -2.04 -0.82 -10.21
N ARG A 31 -1.53 0.02 -11.13
CA ARG A 31 -0.60 1.08 -10.77
C ARG A 31 -1.26 2.18 -9.93
N SER A 32 -2.47 2.62 -10.29
CA SER A 32 -3.22 3.62 -9.51
C SER A 32 -3.49 3.16 -8.08
N TYR A 33 -3.95 1.92 -7.90
CA TYR A 33 -4.25 1.35 -6.58
C TYR A 33 -3.00 1.17 -5.74
N GLY A 34 -1.89 0.74 -6.35
CA GLY A 34 -0.63 0.61 -5.62
C GLY A 34 -0.11 1.95 -5.09
N ARG A 35 -0.16 3.02 -5.92
CA ARG A 35 0.19 4.38 -5.48
C ARG A 35 -0.69 4.87 -4.35
N TRP A 36 -2.00 4.71 -4.50
CA TRP A 36 -2.96 5.07 -3.47
C TRP A 36 -2.69 4.32 -2.15
N ALA A 37 -2.43 3.02 -2.19
CA ALA A 37 -2.16 2.23 -0.99
C ALA A 37 -0.91 2.72 -0.25
N ALA A 38 0.19 2.98 -0.97
CA ALA A 38 1.42 3.51 -0.37
C ALA A 38 1.20 4.90 0.25
N GLU A 39 0.44 5.78 -0.41
CA GLU A 39 0.07 7.08 0.13
C GLU A 39 -0.77 6.97 1.42
N GLU A 40 -1.74 6.05 1.46
CA GLU A 40 -2.58 5.84 2.64
C GLU A 40 -1.78 5.27 3.83
N ILE A 41 -0.83 4.37 3.56
CA ILE A 41 0.10 3.85 4.58
C ILE A 41 0.94 5.00 5.15
N LEU A 42 1.56 5.82 4.28
CA LEU A 42 2.38 6.94 4.71
C LEU A 42 1.57 7.94 5.56
N LYS A 43 0.37 8.30 5.08
CA LYS A 43 -0.55 9.16 5.85
C LYS A 43 -0.89 8.53 7.20
N SER A 44 -1.21 7.24 7.25
CA SER A 44 -1.58 6.58 8.50
C SER A 44 -0.43 6.63 9.53
N ILE A 45 0.81 6.40 9.10
CA ILE A 45 2.00 6.53 9.95
C ILE A 45 2.19 7.97 10.44
N GLN A 46 1.96 8.96 9.58
CA GLN A 46 2.05 10.39 9.95
C GLN A 46 0.96 10.80 10.95
N HIS A 47 -0.26 10.28 10.82
CA HIS A 47 -1.39 10.61 11.69
C HIS A 47 -1.33 9.87 13.04
N HIS A 48 -0.61 8.75 13.13
CA HIS A 48 -0.49 7.91 14.33
C HIS A 48 0.96 7.78 14.79
N ALA A 49 1.61 8.93 15.01
CA ALA A 49 3.04 8.99 15.33
C ALA A 49 3.44 8.34 16.67
N ASP A 50 2.47 8.03 17.52
CA ASP A 50 2.60 7.31 18.80
C ASP A 50 2.59 5.78 18.64
N ILE A 51 2.14 5.27 17.50
CA ILE A 51 2.12 3.84 17.19
C ILE A 51 3.37 3.47 16.38
N PRO A 52 4.07 2.37 16.70
CA PRO A 52 5.17 1.87 15.88
C PRO A 52 4.74 1.68 14.42
N PRO A 53 5.47 2.24 13.42
CA PRO A 53 5.07 2.15 12.02
C PRO A 53 4.85 0.72 11.51
N MET A 54 5.66 -0.23 12.00
CA MET A 54 5.51 -1.64 11.67
C MET A 54 4.12 -2.19 12.06
N GLN A 55 3.59 -1.81 13.21
CA GLN A 55 2.24 -2.23 13.64
C GLN A 55 1.14 -1.62 12.77
N ILE A 56 1.31 -0.38 12.31
CA ILE A 56 0.38 0.28 11.39
C ILE A 56 0.34 -0.47 10.05
N VAL A 57 1.50 -0.82 9.51
CA VAL A 57 1.60 -1.55 8.24
C VAL A 57 1.07 -2.98 8.39
N GLU A 58 1.36 -3.67 9.49
CA GLU A 58 0.83 -5.01 9.78
C GLU A 58 -0.70 -5.03 9.82
N GLU A 59 -1.33 -4.03 10.46
CA GLU A 59 -2.79 -3.90 10.45
C GLU A 59 -3.33 -3.58 9.06
N PHE A 60 -2.61 -2.79 8.26
CA PHE A 60 -2.99 -2.50 6.88
C PHE A 60 -2.96 -3.77 6.01
N VAL A 61 -1.92 -4.60 6.14
CA VAL A 61 -1.82 -5.93 5.49
C VAL A 61 -3.02 -6.78 5.90
N ARG A 62 -3.28 -6.92 7.20
CA ARG A 62 -4.38 -7.75 7.71
C ARG A 62 -5.75 -7.33 7.15
N ARG A 63 -6.03 -6.02 7.14
CA ARG A 63 -7.31 -5.50 6.65
C ARG A 63 -7.47 -5.67 5.14
N THR A 64 -6.40 -5.45 4.38
CA THR A 64 -6.46 -5.58 2.92
C THR A 64 -6.52 -7.03 2.46
N ASP A 65 -5.90 -7.96 3.18
CA ASP A 65 -6.11 -9.40 2.99
C ASP A 65 -7.59 -9.77 3.18
N GLU A 66 -8.18 -9.38 4.32
CA GLU A 66 -9.59 -9.62 4.63
C GLU A 66 -10.52 -9.05 3.56
N PHE A 67 -10.31 -7.80 3.14
CA PHE A 67 -11.16 -7.14 2.14
C PHE A 67 -10.96 -7.68 0.73
N SER A 68 -9.76 -8.17 0.39
CA SER A 68 -9.50 -8.80 -0.91
C SER A 68 -10.26 -10.11 -1.09
N GLY A 69 -10.58 -10.80 0.01
CA GLY A 69 -11.40 -12.01 0.01
C GLY A 69 -12.92 -11.77 -0.10
N ILE A 70 -13.36 -10.50 -0.04
CA ILE A 70 -14.77 -10.14 -0.12
C ILE A 70 -15.11 -9.76 -1.57
N GLU A 71 -15.71 -10.69 -2.31
CA GLU A 71 -16.36 -10.34 -3.57
C GLU A 71 -17.74 -9.73 -3.28
N HIS A 72 -17.87 -8.44 -3.60
CA HIS A 72 -19.15 -7.76 -3.54
C HIS A 72 -19.71 -7.55 -4.96
N ASP A 73 -20.55 -8.48 -5.40
CA ASP A 73 -21.20 -8.43 -6.73
C ASP A 73 -20.19 -8.49 -7.91
N GLU A 74 -20.60 -8.20 -9.14
CA GLU A 74 -19.74 -8.22 -10.34
C GLU A 74 -18.74 -7.05 -10.43
N ARG A 75 -18.56 -6.25 -9.37
CA ARG A 75 -17.81 -4.98 -9.42
C ARG A 75 -16.29 -5.13 -9.35
N ASN A 76 -15.78 -6.32 -9.04
CA ASN A 76 -14.36 -6.62 -8.87
C ASN A 76 -13.70 -5.68 -7.83
N ASP A 77 -14.44 -5.42 -6.75
CA ASP A 77 -14.01 -4.57 -5.63
C ASP A 77 -12.83 -5.19 -4.86
N SER A 78 -12.61 -6.50 -4.98
CA SER A 78 -11.45 -7.20 -4.43
C SER A 78 -10.13 -6.73 -5.03
N PHE A 79 -10.11 -6.24 -6.27
CA PHE A 79 -8.87 -5.91 -6.98
C PHE A 79 -8.11 -4.74 -6.37
N ILE A 80 -8.79 -3.72 -5.85
CA ILE A 80 -8.10 -2.61 -5.16
C ILE A 80 -7.44 -3.11 -3.87
N PHE A 81 -8.11 -3.99 -3.14
CA PHE A 81 -7.60 -4.52 -1.87
C PHE A 81 -6.49 -5.54 -2.07
N SER A 82 -6.54 -6.37 -3.12
CA SER A 82 -5.44 -7.29 -3.43
C SER A 82 -4.16 -6.52 -3.81
N VAL A 83 -4.28 -5.47 -4.61
CA VAL A 83 -3.14 -4.60 -4.92
C VAL A 83 -2.63 -3.86 -3.69
N ALA A 84 -3.53 -3.38 -2.83
CA ALA A 84 -3.15 -2.71 -1.59
C ALA A 84 -2.44 -3.66 -0.62
N HIS A 85 -2.86 -4.93 -0.55
CA HIS A 85 -2.21 -5.98 0.21
C HIS A 85 -0.78 -6.25 -0.27
N ASP A 86 -0.59 -6.39 -1.59
CA ASP A 86 0.75 -6.59 -2.17
C ASP A 86 1.69 -5.43 -1.79
N VAL A 87 1.23 -4.19 -1.96
CA VAL A 87 2.01 -2.99 -1.60
C VAL A 87 2.32 -2.92 -0.11
N ALA A 88 1.34 -3.22 0.75
CA ALA A 88 1.53 -3.19 2.19
C ALA A 88 2.54 -4.27 2.64
N THR A 89 2.52 -5.43 1.98
CA THR A 89 3.47 -6.53 2.24
C THR A 89 4.88 -6.14 1.81
N ASP A 90 5.04 -5.57 0.62
CA ASP A 90 6.35 -5.06 0.15
C ASP A 90 6.94 -4.04 1.13
N ILE A 91 6.12 -3.06 1.55
CA ILE A 91 6.56 -2.04 2.51
C ILE A 91 6.91 -2.69 3.86
N LEU A 92 6.10 -3.63 4.34
CA LEU A 92 6.38 -4.33 5.60
C LEU A 92 7.71 -5.08 5.56
N ASP A 93 8.02 -5.73 4.44
CA ASP A 93 9.27 -6.45 4.26
C ASP A 93 10.48 -5.50 4.20
N ILE A 94 10.33 -4.31 3.58
CA ILE A 94 11.33 -3.24 3.65
C ILE A 94 11.57 -2.83 5.11
N LEU A 95 10.51 -2.56 5.88
CA LEU A 95 10.65 -2.15 7.28
C LEU A 95 11.29 -3.24 8.16
N ARG A 96 11.00 -4.52 7.88
CA ARG A 96 11.63 -5.66 8.58
C ARG A 96 13.11 -5.78 8.26
N ALA A 97 13.51 -5.51 7.03
CA ALA A 97 14.92 -5.55 6.62
C ALA A 97 15.77 -4.40 7.19
N MET A 98 15.14 -3.32 7.67
CA MET A 98 15.80 -2.17 8.27
C MET A 98 16.10 -2.31 9.78
N ASN A 99 15.51 -3.31 10.44
CA ASN A 99 15.62 -3.53 11.89
C ASN A 99 16.75 -4.49 12.29
#